data_AF-A0A0N1EPP2-F1
#
_entry.id   AF-A0A0N1EPP2-F1
#
_cell.length_a   1.000
_cell.length_b   1.000
_cell.length_c   1.000
_cell.angle_alpha   90.00
_cell.angle_beta   90.00
_cell.angle_gamma   90.00
#
_symmetry.space_group_name_H-M   'P 1'
#
loop_
_entity.id
_entity.type
_entity.pdbx_description
1 polymer ?
#
loop_
_entity_poly.entity_id
_entity_poly.type
_entity_poly.pdbx_seq_one_letter_code
_entity_poly.pdbx_strand_id
1 'polypeptide(L)' 'MNFENLAVWKRSARLSADIYKFTVELTDYGFRNQLTRSSLSVPSNIADKIAGANFERACAASKR' A
#
# COMPACT_ATOMS: atom_id res chain seq x y z
N MET A 1 -13.79 1.86 6.93
CA MET A 1 -14.12 2.39 5.58
C MET A 1 -13.04 1.90 4.64
N ASN A 2 -13.43 1.13 3.62
CA ASN A 2 -12.54 0.25 2.85
C ASN A 2 -11.65 1.01 1.85
N PHE A 3 -10.37 1.20 2.18
CA PHE A 3 -9.35 1.62 1.22
C PHE A 3 -9.30 0.66 0.01
N GLU A 4 -9.75 -0.57 0.19
CA GLU A 4 -9.87 -1.60 -0.84
C GLU A 4 -10.78 -1.19 -1.99
N ASN A 5 -11.67 -0.21 -1.81
CA ASN A 5 -12.52 0.31 -2.89
C ASN A 5 -11.82 1.32 -3.80
N LEU A 6 -10.69 1.88 -3.37
CA LEU A 6 -9.97 2.89 -4.15
C LEU A 6 -9.32 2.25 -5.39
N ALA A 7 -9.67 2.75 -6.58
CA ALA A 7 -9.09 2.28 -7.84
C ALA A 7 -7.55 2.41 -7.84
N VAL A 8 -7.03 3.50 -7.25
CA VAL A 8 -5.59 3.74 -7.11
C VAL A 8 -4.91 2.69 -6.22
N TRP A 9 -5.54 2.32 -5.09
CA TRP A 9 -5.03 1.28 -4.21
C TRP A 9 -5.04 -0.08 -4.90
N LYS A 10 -6.15 -0.44 -5.58
CA LYS A 10 -6.24 -1.69 -6.34
C LYS A 10 -5.16 -1.78 -7.42
N ARG A 11 -4.86 -0.68 -8.10
CA ARG A 11 -3.81 -0.62 -9.14
C ARG A 11 -2.42 -0.79 -8.54
N SER A 12 -2.10 -0.08 -7.45
CA SER A 12 -0.79 -0.18 -6.81
C SER A 12 -0.57 -1.54 -6.13
N ALA A 13 -1.60 -2.13 -5.54
CA ALA A 13 -1.53 -3.46 -4.95
C ALA A 13 -1.24 -4.55 -6.00
N ARG A 14 -1.93 -4.51 -7.16
CA ARG A 14 -1.67 -5.43 -8.27
C ARG A 14 -0.27 -5.25 -8.85
N LEU A 15 0.14 -4.01 -9.11
CA LEU A 15 1.49 -3.71 -9.58
C LEU A 15 2.54 -4.25 -8.61
N SER A 16 2.30 -4.14 -7.30
CA SER A 16 3.22 -4.70 -6.31
C SER A 16 3.31 -6.21 -6.38
N ALA A 17 2.17 -6.91 -6.46
CA ALA A 17 2.18 -8.36 -6.66
C ALA A 17 2.91 -8.76 -7.94
N ASP A 18 2.76 -8.00 -9.03
CA ASP A 18 3.44 -8.26 -10.30
C ASP A 18 4.95 -8.04 -10.20
N ILE A 19 5.40 -6.99 -9.51
CA ILE A 19 6.83 -6.75 -9.24
C ILE A 19 7.44 -7.92 -8.45
N TYR A 20 6.76 -8.45 -7.43
CA TYR A 20 7.23 -9.64 -6.72
C TYR A 20 7.38 -10.87 -7.64
N LYS A 21 6.42 -11.08 -8.56
CA LYS A 21 6.48 -12.20 -9.52
C LYS A 21 7.60 -12.02 -10.54
N PHE A 22 7.72 -10.84 -11.14
CA PHE A 22 8.73 -10.58 -12.18
C PHE A 22 10.16 -10.58 -11.65
N THR A 23 10.32 -10.27 -10.36
CA THR A 23 11.64 -10.21 -9.74
C THR A 23 12.08 -11.54 -9.14
N VAL A 24 11.28 -12.62 -9.23
CA VAL A 24 11.53 -13.90 -8.56
C VAL A 24 12.85 -14.57 -8.97
N GLU A 25 13.34 -14.33 -10.19
CA GLU A 25 14.59 -14.88 -10.71
C GLU A 25 15.81 -13.92 -10.58
N LEU A 26 15.62 -12.67 -10.11
CA LEU A 26 16.72 -11.70 -9.97
C LEU A 26 17.71 -12.07 -8.86
N THR A 27 18.88 -12.60 -9.19
CA THR A 27 19.90 -12.99 -8.20
C THR A 27 20.55 -11.80 -7.49
N ASP A 28 20.38 -10.57 -7.98
CA ASP A 28 20.70 -9.35 -7.24
C ASP A 28 19.65 -9.11 -6.15
N TYR A 29 19.90 -9.69 -4.98
CA TYR A 29 19.02 -9.59 -3.82
C TYR A 29 18.91 -8.17 -3.25
N GLY A 30 19.94 -7.33 -3.42
CA GLY A 30 19.92 -5.94 -2.96
C GLY A 30 18.94 -5.12 -3.79
N PHE A 31 19.07 -5.19 -5.11
CA PHE A 31 18.16 -4.54 -6.05
C PHE A 31 16.73 -5.07 -5.92
N ARG A 32 16.57 -6.40 -5.88
CA ARG A 32 15.26 -7.06 -5.67
C ARG A 32 14.57 -6.57 -4.40
N ASN A 33 15.29 -6.50 -3.29
CA ASN A 33 14.72 -6.05 -2.01
C ASN A 33 14.30 -4.58 -2.07
N GLN A 34 15.10 -3.71 -2.66
CA GLN A 34 14.74 -2.30 -2.80
C GLN A 34 13.49 -2.12 -3.67
N LEU A 35 13.42 -2.85 -4.79
CA LEU A 35 12.30 -2.76 -5.73
C LEU A 35 11.00 -3.27 -5.11
N THR A 36 11.03 -4.45 -4.49
CA THR A 36 9.85 -5.06 -3.85
C THR A 36 9.35 -4.25 -2.65
N ARG A 37 10.25 -3.76 -1.77
CA ARG A 37 9.88 -2.92 -0.63
C ARG A 37 9.31 -1.57 -1.04
N SER A 38 9.95 -0.90 -2.00
CA SER A 38 9.46 0.39 -2.50
C SER A 38 8.09 0.26 -3.15
N SER A 39 7.90 -0.81 -3.93
CA SER A 39 6.62 -1.12 -4.55
C SER A 39 5.51 -1.38 -3.52
N LEU A 40 5.79 -2.20 -2.49
CA LEU A 40 4.83 -2.51 -1.43
C LEU A 40 4.46 -1.27 -0.60
N SER A 41 5.38 -0.33 -0.43
CA SER A 41 5.16 0.90 0.33
C SER A 41 4.02 1.76 -0.24
N VAL A 42 3.79 1.75 -1.55
CA VAL A 42 2.75 2.58 -2.20
C VAL A 42 1.33 2.19 -1.76
N PRO A 43 0.84 0.95 -1.96
CA PRO A 43 -0.48 0.55 -1.47
C PRO A 43 -0.60 0.64 0.06
N SER A 44 0.46 0.36 0.82
CA SER A 44 0.43 0.47 2.29
C SER A 44 0.21 1.91 2.75
N ASN A 45 0.95 2.88 2.22
CA ASN A 45 0.77 4.29 2.57
C ASN A 45 -0.61 4.83 2.20
N ILE A 46 -1.21 4.34 1.10
CA ILE A 46 -2.59 4.69 0.74
C ILE A 46 -3.56 4.14 1.79
N ALA A 47 -3.41 2.88 2.19
CA ALA A 47 -4.25 2.28 3.22
C ALA A 47 -4.11 3.01 4.57
N ASP A 48 -2.88 3.27 5.00
CA ASP A 48 -2.58 3.95 6.27
C ASP A 48 -3.16 5.37 6.32
N LYS A 49 -3.01 6.16 5.24
CA LYS A 49 -3.59 7.51 5.18
C LYS A 49 -5.12 7.49 5.27
N ILE A 50 -5.77 6.53 4.61
CA ILE A 50 -7.23 6.40 4.68
C ILE A 50 -7.66 5.95 6.07
N ALA A 51 -6.95 4.99 6.68
CA ALA A 51 -7.21 4.56 8.04
C ALA A 51 -7.07 5.71 9.04
N GLY A 52 -5.98 6.49 8.95
CA GLY A 52 -5.73 7.66 9.79
C GLY A 52 -6.80 8.75 9.65
N ALA A 53 -7.16 9.12 8.42
CA ALA A 53 -8.21 10.11 8.18
C ALA A 53 -9.58 9.68 8.74
N ASN A 54 -9.88 8.37 8.70
CA ASN A 54 -11.09 7.85 9.33
C ASN A 54 -11.03 7.90 10.85
N PHE A 55 -9.87 7.59 11.44
CA PHE A 55 -9.65 7.68 12.87
C PHE A 55 -9.86 9.11 13.40
N GLU A 56 -9.27 10.10 12.72
CA GLU A 56 -9.45 11.51 13.07
C GLU A 56 -10.93 11.95 13.02
N ARG A 57 -11.66 11.54 11.98
CA ARG A 57 -13.10 11.79 11.85
C ARG A 57 -13.91 11.15 12.98
N ALA A 58 -13.57 9.91 13.36
CA ALA A 58 -14.23 9.22 14.47
C ALA A 58 -14.00 9.93 15.80
N CYS A 59 -12.76 10.34 16.10
CA CYS A 59 -12.43 11.13 17.29
C CYS A 59 -13.11 12.50 17.30
N ALA A 60 -13.26 13.16 16.15
CA ALA A 60 -13.98 14.43 16.06
C ALA A 60 -15.49 14.28 16.30
N ALA A 61 -16.08 13.16 15.86
CA ALA A 61 -17.48 12.85 16.08
C ALA A 61 -17.81 12.48 17.54
N SER A 62 -16.88 11.83 18.27
CA SER A 62 -17.09 11.42 19.66
C SER A 62 -16.93 12.54 20.69
N LYS A 63 -16.43 13.71 20.29
CA LYS A 63 -16.25 14.90 21.15
C LYS A 63 -17.45 15.86 21.11
N ARG A 64 -18.54 15.47 20.43
CA ARG A 64 -19.80 16.22 20.37
C ARG A 64 -20.83 15.62 21.32
#